data_AF-A0A6I6AAG8-F1
#
_entry.id   AF-A0A6I6AAG8-F1
#
_cell.length_a   1.000
_cell.length_b   1.000
_cell.length_c   1.000
_cell.angle_alpha   90.00
_cell.angle_beta   90.00
_cell.angle_gamma   90.00
#
_symmetry.space_group_name_H-M   'P 1'
#
loop_
_entity.id
_entity.type
_entity.pdbx_description
1 polymer ?
#
loop_
_entity_poly.entity_id
_entity_poly.type
_entity_poly.pdbx_seq_one_letter_code
_entity_poly.pdbx_strand_id
1 'polypeptide(L)'
;MRITRSLLLIQSIVCLIGLNLQAEPAPPLRKPDLVVPLWQGEPPQFQRGAPAEIFDPRGKFTNVTRPEIAVFSSDPDRNTGMAIIVCAGGGYGSLDWKTHVIYAADVFNPKGVTIIGLKYRTRPPFKGTNSEIQALTLLDAKRAVRLVRHRAKAWNINPHQIGIAGYSAGGNLAMNLAANFDAGTPDATDPIDRESSRPDFAIGLATWH
;
A
#
# COMPACT_ATOMS: atom_id res chain seq x y z
N MET A 1 -24.02 -6.98 -88.69
CA MET A 1 -22.60 -7.40 -88.60
C MET A 1 -22.15 -7.19 -87.16
N ARG A 2 -21.72 -8.28 -86.51
CA ARG A 2 -21.41 -8.52 -85.07
C ARG A 2 -21.47 -7.33 -84.08
N ILE A 3 -22.42 -7.43 -83.13
CA ILE A 3 -22.45 -6.67 -81.86
C ILE A 3 -21.80 -7.55 -80.79
N THR A 4 -20.63 -7.17 -80.29
CA THR A 4 -19.94 -7.82 -79.17
C THR A 4 -20.33 -7.15 -77.86
N ARG A 5 -20.96 -7.92 -76.96
CA ARG A 5 -21.24 -7.53 -75.56
C ARG A 5 -19.93 -7.49 -74.77
N SER A 6 -19.62 -6.34 -74.17
CA SER A 6 -18.57 -6.24 -73.14
C SER A 6 -19.24 -6.16 -71.76
N LEU A 7 -18.96 -7.16 -70.93
CA LEU A 7 -19.45 -7.29 -69.56
C LEU A 7 -18.49 -6.49 -68.65
N LEU A 8 -18.96 -5.42 -68.01
CA LEU A 8 -18.19 -4.72 -66.96
C LEU A 8 -18.32 -5.49 -65.65
N LEU A 9 -17.21 -6.00 -65.13
CA LEU A 9 -17.10 -6.59 -63.80
C LEU A 9 -16.78 -5.48 -62.79
N ILE A 10 -17.72 -5.13 -61.91
CA ILE A 10 -17.48 -4.22 -60.78
C ILE A 10 -16.90 -5.06 -59.64
N GLN A 11 -15.59 -4.95 -59.39
CA GLN A 11 -14.97 -5.51 -58.18
C GLN A 11 -15.16 -4.52 -57.03
N SER A 12 -16.05 -4.86 -56.10
CA SER A 12 -16.21 -4.18 -54.82
C SER A 12 -14.99 -4.45 -53.94
N ILE A 13 -14.20 -3.41 -53.65
CA ILE A 13 -13.12 -3.46 -52.67
C ILE A 13 -13.76 -3.37 -51.28
N VAL A 14 -13.84 -4.51 -50.59
CA VAL A 14 -14.12 -4.54 -49.14
C VAL A 14 -12.83 -4.15 -48.44
N CYS A 15 -12.79 -2.93 -47.92
CA CYS A 15 -11.69 -2.44 -47.09
C CYS A 15 -11.82 -3.10 -45.70
N LEU A 16 -11.09 -4.19 -45.46
CA LEU A 16 -10.86 -4.69 -44.10
C LEU A 16 -9.94 -3.68 -43.39
N ILE A 17 -10.54 -2.77 -42.63
CA ILE A 17 -9.79 -1.98 -41.65
C ILE A 17 -9.45 -2.94 -40.51
N GLY A 18 -8.21 -3.44 -40.51
CA GLY A 18 -7.65 -4.15 -39.37
C GLY A 18 -7.60 -3.19 -38.17
N LEU A 19 -8.55 -3.31 -37.25
CA LEU A 19 -8.46 -2.69 -35.93
C LEU A 19 -7.27 -3.31 -35.19
N ASN A 20 -6.10 -2.69 -35.35
CA ASN A 20 -4.97 -2.89 -34.46
C ASN A 20 -5.34 -2.33 -33.09
N LEU A 21 -6.02 -3.14 -32.28
CA LEU A 21 -6.16 -2.92 -30.83
C LEU A 21 -4.78 -3.14 -30.19
N GLN A 22 -3.86 -2.19 -30.38
CA GLN A 22 -2.72 -2.08 -29.48
C GLN A 22 -3.29 -1.62 -28.15
N ALA A 23 -3.21 -2.48 -27.13
CA ALA A 23 -3.55 -2.09 -25.77
C ALA A 23 -2.66 -0.91 -25.39
N GLU A 24 -3.29 0.23 -25.05
CA GLU A 24 -2.59 1.38 -24.50
C GLU A 24 -1.74 0.92 -23.30
N PRO A 25 -0.48 1.39 -23.19
CA PRO A 25 0.35 1.05 -22.04
C PRO A 25 -0.37 1.52 -20.77
N ALA A 26 -0.41 0.65 -19.76
CA ALA A 26 -1.06 0.98 -18.50
C ALA A 26 -0.47 2.29 -17.93
N PRO A 27 -1.31 3.19 -17.38
CA PRO A 27 -0.83 4.44 -16.83
C PRO A 27 0.21 4.19 -15.73
N PRO A 28 1.17 5.11 -15.54
CA PRO A 28 2.18 4.97 -14.51
C PRO A 28 1.53 4.89 -13.13
N LEU A 29 2.13 4.08 -12.24
CA LEU A 29 1.67 3.98 -10.86
C LEU A 29 1.79 5.33 -10.16
N ARG A 30 0.73 5.71 -9.42
CA ARG A 30 0.77 6.88 -8.56
C ARG A 30 1.88 6.75 -7.52
N LYS A 31 2.63 7.84 -7.34
CA LYS A 31 3.69 7.94 -6.35
C LYS A 31 3.15 8.55 -5.05
N PRO A 32 3.71 8.18 -3.88
CA PRO A 32 3.38 8.86 -2.63
C PRO A 32 3.93 10.29 -2.63
N ASP A 33 3.28 11.17 -1.88
CA ASP A 33 3.74 12.55 -1.68
C ASP A 33 4.91 12.61 -0.70
N LEU A 34 4.95 11.64 0.23
CA LEU A 34 5.98 11.52 1.25
C LEU A 34 6.27 10.06 1.57
N VAL A 35 7.54 9.72 1.77
CA VAL A 35 7.98 8.42 2.30
C VAL A 35 8.77 8.68 3.58
N VAL A 36 8.40 8.01 4.68
CA VAL A 36 9.02 8.21 6.00
C VAL A 36 9.43 6.86 6.59
N PRO A 37 10.71 6.64 6.91
CA PRO A 37 11.13 5.43 7.61
C PRO A 37 10.52 5.39 9.02
N LEU A 38 10.13 4.19 9.47
CA LEU A 38 9.54 4.04 10.82
C LEU A 38 10.54 4.33 11.94
N TRP A 39 11.82 4.01 11.69
CA TRP A 39 12.94 4.29 12.60
C TRP A 39 14.02 5.07 11.87
N GLN A 40 14.65 5.99 12.60
CA GLN A 40 15.90 6.60 12.13
C GLN A 40 17.03 5.57 12.30
N GLY A 41 17.71 5.23 11.21
CA GLY A 41 18.75 4.20 11.23
C GLY A 41 18.20 2.78 11.10
N GLU A 42 18.73 1.85 11.90
CA GLU A 42 18.34 0.45 11.82
C GLU A 42 17.10 0.15 12.68
N PRO A 43 16.07 -0.52 12.12
CA PRO A 43 14.92 -0.93 12.91
C PRO A 43 15.31 -2.02 13.93
N PRO A 44 14.53 -2.20 15.01
CA PRO A 44 14.74 -3.31 15.96
C PRO A 44 14.76 -4.66 15.24
N GLN A 45 15.70 -5.57 15.51
CA GLN A 45 15.83 -6.84 14.78
C GLN A 45 16.09 -6.64 13.26
N PHE A 46 17.00 -5.73 12.91
CA PHE A 46 17.40 -5.48 11.53
C PHE A 46 18.23 -6.63 10.92
N GLN A 47 17.89 -7.04 9.70
CA GLN A 47 18.55 -8.14 9.00
C GLN A 47 19.75 -7.64 8.19
N ARG A 48 20.89 -7.45 8.85
CA ARG A 48 22.15 -7.04 8.19
C ARG A 48 22.58 -8.08 7.14
N GLY A 49 23.05 -7.61 5.99
CA GLY A 49 23.49 -8.47 4.88
C GLY A 49 22.35 -9.16 4.12
N ALA A 50 21.09 -8.78 4.35
CA ALA A 50 19.96 -9.26 3.56
C ALA A 50 20.07 -8.82 2.09
N PRO A 51 19.46 -9.58 1.16
CA PRO A 51 19.28 -9.11 -0.22
C PRO A 51 18.57 -7.75 -0.27
N ALA A 52 18.83 -7.00 -1.35
CA ALA A 52 18.15 -5.73 -1.58
C ALA A 52 16.63 -5.91 -1.68
N GLU A 53 15.90 -4.90 -1.21
CA GLU A 53 14.47 -4.77 -1.45
C GLU A 53 14.20 -4.72 -2.96
N ILE A 54 13.15 -5.42 -3.41
CA ILE A 54 12.75 -5.46 -4.81
C ILE A 54 11.33 -4.91 -4.89
N PHE A 55 11.12 -3.96 -5.81
CA PHE A 55 9.80 -3.56 -6.29
C PHE A 55 9.63 -4.09 -7.72
N ASP A 56 8.75 -5.07 -7.90
CA ASP A 56 8.59 -5.74 -9.20
C ASP A 56 7.66 -4.98 -10.16
N PRO A 57 7.64 -5.30 -11.47
CA PRO A 57 6.75 -4.66 -12.44
C PRO A 57 5.24 -4.90 -12.18
N ARG A 58 4.87 -5.87 -11.33
CA ARG A 58 3.49 -6.11 -10.90
C ARG A 58 3.11 -5.18 -9.74
N GLY A 59 4.06 -4.41 -9.22
CA GLY A 59 3.88 -3.48 -8.13
C GLY A 59 3.90 -4.17 -6.76
N LYS A 60 4.74 -5.18 -6.59
CA LYS A 60 4.93 -5.87 -5.30
C LYS A 60 6.29 -5.56 -4.70
N PHE A 61 6.32 -5.29 -3.39
CA PHE A 61 7.56 -5.26 -2.64
C PHE A 61 7.91 -6.65 -2.11
N THR A 62 9.18 -7.01 -2.13
CA THR A 62 9.75 -8.20 -1.49
C THR A 62 11.11 -7.85 -0.87
N ASN A 63 11.60 -8.71 0.02
CA ASN A 63 12.85 -8.50 0.76
C ASN A 63 12.88 -7.22 1.62
N VAL A 64 11.73 -6.80 2.16
CA VAL A 64 11.62 -5.57 2.95
C VAL A 64 12.30 -5.78 4.31
N THR A 65 13.37 -5.02 4.56
CA THR A 65 14.09 -5.00 5.85
C THR A 65 13.99 -3.69 6.59
N ARG A 66 13.73 -2.60 5.87
CA ARG A 66 13.60 -1.24 6.40
C ARG A 66 12.15 -0.81 6.23
N PRO A 67 11.33 -0.90 7.29
CA PRO A 67 9.94 -0.56 7.18
C PRO A 67 9.75 0.95 7.13
N GLU A 68 8.80 1.37 6.31
CA GLU A 68 8.47 2.78 6.09
C GLU A 68 6.96 2.95 5.90
N ILE A 69 6.50 4.19 6.00
CA ILE A 69 5.17 4.59 5.55
C ILE A 69 5.29 5.45 4.31
N ALA A 70 4.35 5.25 3.38
CA ALA A 70 4.17 6.08 2.21
C ALA A 70 2.84 6.82 2.32
N VAL A 71 2.88 8.15 2.40
CA VAL A 71 1.71 9.00 2.56
C VAL A 71 1.23 9.44 1.20
N PHE A 72 -0.04 9.16 0.94
CA PHE A 72 -0.82 9.68 -0.18
C PHE A 72 -1.86 10.62 0.41
N SER A 73 -1.61 11.91 0.28
CA SER A 73 -2.40 12.99 0.87
C SER A 73 -3.77 13.06 0.21
N SER A 74 -4.81 13.26 1.01
CA SER A 74 -6.15 13.53 0.49
C SER A 74 -6.18 14.82 -0.33
N ASP A 75 -7.22 14.97 -1.14
CA ASP A 75 -7.56 16.27 -1.74
C ASP A 75 -7.68 17.33 -0.62
N PRO A 76 -6.89 18.43 -0.65
CA PRO A 76 -6.89 19.44 0.40
C PRO A 76 -8.24 20.14 0.55
N ASP A 77 -8.99 20.32 -0.55
CA ASP A 77 -10.30 20.99 -0.54
C ASP A 77 -11.41 20.13 0.04
N ARG A 78 -11.14 18.83 0.22
CA ARG A 78 -12.09 17.83 0.74
C ARG A 78 -11.59 17.15 2.01
N ASN A 79 -10.45 17.58 2.56
CA ASN A 79 -9.78 16.87 3.63
C ASN A 79 -10.68 16.72 4.86
N THR A 80 -11.01 15.47 5.19
CA THR A 80 -11.88 15.10 6.32
C THR A 80 -11.13 15.01 7.65
N GLY A 81 -9.79 15.07 7.63
CA GLY A 81 -8.91 14.74 8.74
C GLY A 81 -8.71 13.23 8.94
N MET A 82 -9.44 12.36 8.24
CA MET A 82 -9.30 10.91 8.40
C MET A 82 -8.05 10.38 7.69
N ALA A 83 -7.36 9.45 8.35
CA ALA A 83 -6.29 8.67 7.73
C ALA A 83 -6.53 7.16 7.87
N ILE A 84 -6.18 6.39 6.85
CA ILE A 84 -6.19 4.93 6.87
C ILE A 84 -4.79 4.42 6.59
N ILE A 85 -4.20 3.72 7.56
CA ILE A 85 -2.95 2.99 7.38
C ILE A 85 -3.28 1.65 6.73
N VAL A 86 -2.80 1.43 5.51
CA VAL A 86 -3.10 0.23 4.71
C VAL A 86 -1.94 -0.76 4.75
N CYS A 87 -2.23 -1.97 5.23
CA CYS A 87 -1.33 -3.11 5.25
C CYS A 87 -1.65 -4.03 4.05
N ALA A 88 -0.77 -4.04 3.05
CA ALA A 88 -0.93 -4.91 1.89
C ALA A 88 -0.88 -6.39 2.27
N GLY A 89 -1.56 -7.26 1.52
CA GLY A 89 -1.39 -8.71 1.61
C GLY A 89 -0.14 -9.23 0.91
N GLY A 90 0.10 -10.53 1.02
CA GLY A 90 1.23 -11.23 0.37
C GLY A 90 1.91 -12.30 1.25
N GLY A 91 1.17 -12.88 2.20
CA GLY A 91 1.64 -14.00 3.02
C GLY A 91 2.84 -13.69 3.92
N TYR A 92 3.06 -12.42 4.25
CA TYR A 92 4.29 -11.89 4.86
C TYR A 92 5.56 -12.05 4.01
N GLY A 93 5.51 -12.63 2.81
CA GLY A 93 6.66 -12.75 1.90
C GLY A 93 6.72 -11.68 0.82
N SER A 94 5.63 -10.99 0.59
CA SER A 94 5.53 -9.84 -0.32
C SER A 94 4.49 -8.87 0.18
N LEU A 95 4.47 -7.68 -0.41
CA LEU A 95 3.45 -6.66 -0.22
C LEU A 95 2.85 -6.33 -1.58
N ASP A 96 1.61 -6.73 -1.83
CA ASP A 96 0.89 -6.40 -3.07
C ASP A 96 0.45 -4.91 -3.04
N TRP A 97 1.41 -4.05 -3.30
CA TRP A 97 1.37 -2.62 -3.02
C TRP A 97 0.49 -1.86 -4.01
N LYS A 98 0.63 -2.15 -5.30
CA LYS A 98 -0.22 -1.56 -6.35
C LYS A 98 -1.70 -1.81 -6.04
N THR A 99 -2.06 -3.06 -5.79
CA THR A 99 -3.47 -3.47 -5.69
C THR A 99 -4.11 -3.01 -4.38
N HIS A 100 -3.37 -3.09 -3.27
CA HIS A 100 -3.98 -2.83 -1.96
C HIS A 100 -3.75 -1.41 -1.45
N VAL A 101 -2.62 -0.76 -1.78
CA VAL A 101 -2.28 0.58 -1.27
C VAL A 101 -2.57 1.65 -2.31
N ILE A 102 -1.98 1.54 -3.51
CA ILE A 102 -2.10 2.60 -4.52
C ILE A 102 -3.56 2.77 -4.97
N TYR A 103 -4.26 1.67 -5.26
CA TYR A 103 -5.67 1.76 -5.63
C TYR A 103 -6.56 2.28 -4.49
N ALA A 104 -6.23 1.98 -3.23
CA ALA A 104 -6.92 2.60 -2.11
C ALA A 104 -6.73 4.13 -2.13
N ALA A 105 -5.50 4.60 -2.36
CA ALA A 105 -5.23 6.04 -2.48
C ALA A 105 -6.00 6.69 -3.64
N ASP A 106 -6.08 6.02 -4.79
CA ASP A 106 -6.83 6.53 -5.95
C ASP A 106 -8.33 6.63 -5.67
N VAL A 107 -8.87 5.71 -4.86
CA VAL A 107 -10.30 5.69 -4.51
C VAL A 107 -10.63 6.67 -3.39
N PHE A 108 -9.79 6.78 -2.37
CA PHE A 108 -10.14 7.46 -1.12
C PHE A 108 -9.62 8.90 -1.01
N ASN A 109 -8.49 9.22 -1.65
CA ASN A 109 -7.95 10.58 -1.58
C ASN A 109 -8.89 11.65 -2.18
N PRO A 110 -9.57 11.41 -3.33
CA PRO A 110 -10.58 12.35 -3.86
C PRO A 110 -11.84 12.49 -2.99
N LYS A 111 -12.00 11.58 -2.01
CA LYS A 111 -13.07 11.61 -1.00
C LYS A 111 -12.60 12.25 0.32
N GLY A 112 -11.40 12.82 0.35
CA GLY A 112 -10.91 13.54 1.52
C GLY A 112 -10.26 12.68 2.60
N VAL A 113 -9.94 11.42 2.31
CA VAL A 113 -9.28 10.51 3.26
C VAL A 113 -7.83 10.30 2.85
N THR A 114 -6.90 10.51 3.78
CA THR A 114 -5.48 10.28 3.55
C THR A 114 -5.17 8.78 3.63
N ILE A 115 -4.50 8.23 2.62
CA ILE A 115 -4.07 6.83 2.61
C ILE A 115 -2.58 6.76 2.94
N ILE A 116 -2.23 5.87 3.87
CA ILE A 116 -0.86 5.69 4.33
C ILE A 116 -0.49 4.22 4.15
N GLY A 117 0.29 3.89 3.13
CA GLY A 117 0.77 2.54 2.94
C GLY A 117 1.81 2.17 4.00
N LEU A 118 1.61 1.08 4.73
CA LEU A 118 2.63 0.52 5.61
C LEU A 118 3.46 -0.52 4.86
N LYS A 119 4.71 -0.19 4.54
CA LYS A 119 5.70 -1.13 4.00
C LYS A 119 6.35 -1.88 5.16
N TYR A 120 5.68 -2.90 5.67
CA TYR A 120 6.18 -3.70 6.80
C TYR A 120 7.20 -4.75 6.34
N ARG A 121 8.02 -5.25 7.28
CA ARG A 121 9.10 -6.22 6.98
C ARG A 121 8.57 -7.58 6.53
N THR A 122 9.28 -8.23 5.61
CA THR A 122 8.86 -9.51 5.01
C THR A 122 9.77 -10.69 5.37
N ARG A 123 9.27 -11.91 5.14
CA ARG A 123 10.01 -13.18 5.17
C ARG A 123 9.90 -13.87 3.80
N PRO A 124 11.00 -14.04 3.05
CA PRO A 124 12.35 -13.51 3.31
C PRO A 124 12.42 -11.96 3.31
N PRO A 125 13.45 -11.37 3.94
CA PRO A 125 14.70 -12.01 4.38
C PRO A 125 14.74 -12.32 5.88
N PHE A 126 13.70 -11.95 6.63
CA PHE A 126 13.56 -12.41 8.00
C PHE A 126 13.54 -13.94 8.04
N LYS A 127 14.28 -14.56 8.96
CA LYS A 127 14.36 -16.02 9.10
C LYS A 127 13.80 -16.40 10.46
N GLY A 128 12.50 -16.61 10.51
CA GLY A 128 11.79 -17.03 11.71
C GLY A 128 10.50 -17.75 11.37
N THR A 129 9.81 -18.24 12.39
CA THR A 129 8.50 -18.88 12.38
C THR A 129 7.37 -17.91 12.03
N ASN A 130 6.15 -18.43 11.85
CA ASN A 130 4.96 -17.61 11.60
C ASN A 130 4.69 -16.63 12.74
N SER A 131 4.83 -17.08 13.99
CA SER A 131 4.63 -16.24 15.17
C SER A 131 5.67 -15.13 15.25
N GLU A 132 6.93 -15.41 14.90
CA GLU A 132 7.99 -14.40 14.93
C GLU A 132 7.81 -13.33 13.85
N ILE A 133 7.39 -13.68 12.62
CA ILE A 133 7.11 -12.66 11.57
C ILE A 133 5.86 -11.84 11.91
N GLN A 134 4.84 -12.43 12.52
CA GLN A 134 3.68 -11.71 13.01
C GLN A 134 4.05 -10.74 14.14
N ALA A 135 4.91 -11.16 15.09
CA ALA A 135 5.41 -10.29 16.14
C ALA A 135 6.27 -9.13 15.58
N LEU A 136 7.15 -9.43 14.61
CA LEU A 136 7.99 -8.42 13.96
C LEU A 136 7.16 -7.36 13.24
N THR A 137 6.17 -7.79 12.47
CA THR A 137 5.32 -6.87 11.69
C THR A 137 4.32 -6.14 12.58
N LEU A 138 3.91 -6.71 13.71
CA LEU A 138 3.14 -6.00 14.74
C LEU A 138 3.94 -4.82 15.31
N LEU A 139 5.25 -4.97 15.53
CA LEU A 139 6.10 -3.83 15.93
C LEU A 139 6.10 -2.72 14.88
N ASP A 140 6.16 -3.08 13.59
CA ASP A 140 6.08 -2.12 12.48
C ASP A 140 4.73 -1.38 12.48
N ALA A 141 3.63 -2.12 12.63
CA ALA A 141 2.29 -1.53 12.62
C ALA A 141 2.03 -0.63 13.84
N LYS A 142 2.49 -1.04 15.03
CA LYS A 142 2.46 -0.20 16.23
C LYS A 142 3.22 1.10 16.00
N ARG A 143 4.44 1.00 15.49
CA ARG A 143 5.29 2.16 15.22
C ARG A 143 4.68 3.08 14.15
N ALA A 144 4.05 2.51 13.13
CA ALA A 144 3.35 3.28 12.09
C ALA A 144 2.21 4.13 12.66
N VAL A 145 1.32 3.53 13.47
CA VAL A 145 0.22 4.27 14.11
C VAL A 145 0.76 5.40 14.99
N ARG A 146 1.79 5.12 15.80
CA ARG A 146 2.44 6.13 16.64
C ARG A 146 3.02 7.27 15.82
N LEU A 147 3.75 6.95 14.74
CA LEU A 147 4.38 7.95 13.87
C LEU A 147 3.34 8.83 13.19
N VAL A 148 2.25 8.23 12.66
CA VAL A 148 1.15 8.99 12.05
C VAL A 148 0.47 9.89 13.08
N ARG A 149 0.20 9.38 14.29
CA ARG A 149 -0.39 10.17 15.37
C ARG A 149 0.51 11.33 15.80
N HIS A 150 1.80 11.08 15.99
CA HIS A 150 2.80 12.09 16.32
C HIS A 150 2.88 13.20 15.26
N ARG A 151 2.70 12.83 13.98
CA ARG A 151 2.77 13.76 12.84
C ARG A 151 1.42 14.31 12.39
N ALA A 152 0.32 13.94 13.07
CA ALA A 152 -1.04 14.20 12.60
C ALA A 152 -1.29 15.69 12.28
N LYS A 153 -0.86 16.58 13.19
CA LYS A 153 -0.96 18.04 12.98
C LYS A 153 -0.21 18.51 11.73
N ALA A 154 1.00 18.00 11.50
CA ALA A 154 1.82 18.39 10.36
C ALA A 154 1.26 17.88 9.02
N TRP A 155 0.45 16.83 9.05
CA TRP A 155 -0.14 16.21 7.86
C TRP A 155 -1.63 16.51 7.68
N ASN A 156 -2.17 17.46 8.46
CA ASN A 156 -3.60 17.80 8.48
C ASN A 156 -4.51 16.57 8.68
N ILE A 157 -4.10 15.68 9.59
CA ILE A 157 -4.83 14.49 10.03
C ILE A 157 -5.36 14.76 11.44
N ASN A 158 -6.58 14.30 11.72
CA ASN A 158 -7.13 14.25 13.06
C ASN A 158 -6.52 13.06 13.83
N PRO A 159 -5.81 13.28 14.95
CA PRO A 159 -5.14 12.20 15.69
C PRO A 159 -6.10 11.16 16.32
N HIS A 160 -7.41 11.43 16.28
CA HIS A 160 -8.49 10.56 16.75
C HIS A 160 -9.32 9.94 15.60
N GLN A 161 -8.83 10.01 14.36
CA GLN A 161 -9.44 9.37 13.18
C GLN A 161 -8.39 8.65 12.34
N ILE A 162 -7.49 7.91 12.99
CA ILE A 162 -6.45 7.10 12.37
C ILE A 162 -6.86 5.63 12.42
N GLY A 163 -7.33 5.12 11.28
CA GLY A 163 -7.68 3.71 11.14
C GLY A 163 -6.54 2.85 10.62
N ILE A 164 -6.69 1.53 10.75
CA ILE A 164 -5.85 0.54 10.08
C ILE A 164 -6.71 -0.39 9.22
N ALA A 165 -6.28 -0.66 8.00
CA ALA A 165 -6.93 -1.58 7.09
C ALA A 165 -5.91 -2.60 6.56
N GLY A 166 -6.35 -3.81 6.20
CA GLY A 166 -5.46 -4.73 5.53
C GLY A 166 -6.11 -5.90 4.83
N TYR A 167 -5.35 -6.50 3.90
CA TYR A 167 -5.76 -7.62 3.06
C TYR A 167 -4.97 -8.89 3.38
N SER A 168 -5.60 -10.05 3.54
CA SER A 168 -4.92 -11.34 3.78
C SER A 168 -3.93 -11.26 4.96
N ALA A 169 -2.63 -11.44 4.74
CA ALA A 169 -1.60 -11.27 5.78
C ALA A 169 -1.59 -9.84 6.37
N GLY A 170 -1.82 -8.81 5.56
CA GLY A 170 -2.00 -7.45 6.05
C GLY A 170 -3.30 -7.28 6.86
N GLY A 171 -4.32 -8.07 6.54
CA GLY A 171 -5.57 -8.14 7.32
C GLY A 171 -5.34 -8.80 8.68
N ASN A 172 -4.58 -9.90 8.73
CA ASN A 172 -4.11 -10.50 9.97
C ASN A 172 -3.34 -9.47 10.82
N LEU A 173 -2.40 -8.73 10.20
CA LEU A 173 -1.66 -7.67 10.89
C LEU A 173 -2.57 -6.55 11.43
N ALA A 174 -3.53 -6.08 10.64
CA ALA A 174 -4.47 -5.04 11.06
C ALA A 174 -5.31 -5.49 12.28
N MET A 175 -5.83 -6.72 12.26
CA MET A 175 -6.60 -7.27 13.39
C MET A 175 -5.71 -7.56 14.60
N ASN A 176 -4.49 -8.04 14.38
CA ASN A 176 -3.51 -8.26 15.43
C ASN A 176 -3.18 -6.94 16.16
N LEU A 177 -2.96 -5.85 15.42
CA LEU A 177 -2.75 -4.53 16.03
C LEU A 177 -3.98 -4.06 16.81
N ALA A 178 -5.18 -4.22 16.25
CA ALA A 178 -6.41 -3.82 16.91
C ALA A 178 -6.65 -4.56 18.24
N ALA A 179 -6.14 -5.79 18.37
CA ALA A 179 -6.21 -6.59 19.60
C ALA A 179 -5.05 -6.36 20.57
N ASN A 180 -3.86 -5.96 20.08
CA ASN A 180 -2.62 -5.93 20.86
C ASN A 180 -1.95 -4.55 20.91
N PHE A 181 -2.72 -3.46 20.76
CA PHE A 181 -2.19 -2.11 20.93
C PHE A 181 -1.81 -1.82 22.38
N ASP A 182 -1.07 -0.73 22.59
CA ASP A 182 -0.76 -0.19 23.91
C ASP A 182 -0.86 1.34 23.89
N ALA A 183 -0.85 1.95 25.09
CA ALA A 183 -1.06 3.39 25.27
C ALA A 183 0.17 4.25 24.95
N GLY A 184 1.30 3.64 24.57
CA GLY A 184 2.59 4.32 24.52
C GLY A 184 3.29 4.35 25.88
N THR A 185 4.52 4.86 25.87
CA THR A 185 5.37 4.97 27.07
C THR A 185 5.65 6.45 27.35
N PRO A 186 4.98 7.10 28.32
CA PRO A 186 5.02 8.56 28.49
C PRO A 186 6.41 9.17 28.64
N ASP A 187 7.35 8.44 29.21
CA ASP A 187 8.74 8.84 29.48
C ASP A 187 9.75 8.30 28.45
N ALA A 188 9.29 7.72 27.33
CA ALA A 188 10.19 7.23 26.29
C ALA A 188 11.09 8.33 25.74
N THR A 189 12.36 7.98 25.49
CA THR A 189 13.35 8.88 24.90
C THR A 189 12.91 9.37 23.52
N ASP A 190 12.37 8.47 22.69
CA ASP A 190 11.78 8.82 21.40
C ASP A 190 10.34 9.34 21.61
N PRO A 191 10.04 10.60 21.24
CA PRO A 191 8.69 11.16 21.36
C PRO A 191 7.61 10.36 20.61
N ILE A 192 7.96 9.66 19.54
CA ILE A 192 7.00 8.81 18.81
C ILE A 192 6.57 7.65 19.68
N ASP A 193 7.46 7.08 20.50
CA ASP A 193 7.12 5.97 21.38
C ASP A 193 6.24 6.37 22.58
N ARG A 194 6.02 7.67 22.80
CA ARG A 194 5.06 8.17 23.79
C ARG A 194 3.62 8.10 23.31
N GLU A 195 3.41 8.07 22.00
CA GLU A 195 2.08 8.00 21.41
C GLU A 195 1.46 6.61 21.61
N SER A 196 0.13 6.59 21.74
CA SER A 196 -0.64 5.35 21.67
C SER A 196 -0.45 4.67 20.31
N SER A 197 -0.41 3.33 20.30
CA SER A 197 -0.44 2.54 19.06
C SER A 197 -1.85 2.06 18.70
N ARG A 198 -2.89 2.51 19.41
CA ARG A 198 -4.27 2.11 19.17
C ARG A 198 -4.79 2.71 17.86
N PRO A 199 -5.33 1.92 16.91
CA PRO A 199 -6.10 2.46 15.81
C PRO A 199 -7.50 2.87 16.29
N ASP A 200 -8.04 3.97 15.75
CA ASP A 200 -9.38 4.47 16.11
C ASP A 200 -10.49 3.58 15.51
N PHE A 201 -10.19 2.90 14.40
CA PHE A 201 -11.02 1.87 13.78
C PHE A 201 -10.15 0.87 12.99
N ALA A 202 -10.68 -0.33 12.73
CA ALA A 202 -9.95 -1.37 12.02
C ALA A 202 -10.81 -2.05 10.94
N ILE A 203 -10.20 -2.35 9.80
CA ILE A 203 -10.86 -2.98 8.64
C ILE A 203 -10.06 -4.21 8.21
N GLY A 204 -10.69 -5.39 8.28
CA GLY A 204 -10.10 -6.65 7.82
C GLY A 204 -10.71 -7.12 6.50
N LEU A 205 -9.87 -7.41 5.51
CA LEU A 205 -10.30 -7.89 4.19
C LEU A 205 -9.63 -9.24 3.90
N ALA A 206 -10.44 -10.29 3.70
CA ALA A 206 -9.95 -11.67 3.52
C ALA A 206 -8.95 -12.10 4.62
N THR A 207 -9.26 -11.78 5.88
CA THR A 207 -8.44 -12.08 7.05
C THR A 207 -8.38 -13.58 7.34
N TRP A 208 -7.23 -14.04 7.83
CA TRP A 208 -7.04 -15.40 8.35
C TRP A 208 -6.49 -15.36 9.78
N HIS A 209 -6.75 -16.43 10.53
CA HIS A 209 -6.32 -16.65 11.92
C HIS A 209 -5.19 -17.70 11.96
#